data_AF-E4S5J2-F1
#
_entry.id   AF-E4S5J2-F1
#
_cell.length_a   1.000
_cell.length_b   1.000
_cell.length_c   1.000
_cell.angle_alpha   90.00
_cell.angle_beta   90.00
_cell.angle_gamma   90.00
#
_symmetry.space_group_name_H-M   'P 1'
#
loop_
_entity.id
_entity.type
_entity.pdbx_description
1 polymer ?
#
loop_
_entity_poly.entity_id
_entity_poly.type
_entity_poly.pdbx_seq_one_letter_code
_entity_poly.pdbx_strand_id
1 'polypeptide(L)'
;MGEISIINIYNLCREILEYKPNETVIIPPSLQSTINALVLKPVITPKADILFEIAQYFPKVGVESICFVKSKDLNCTFYRFLNNVQQILLFDYENCILYGYTMENVNRDLIEIKIVQVDLYHAQERVIFNFSIDYLDQSPENDSINPLYISALSQRYFLTITPNIPNYPTKIAKIIDAESKEEIQINPYLFENHNIFEIADFKVIQTHENKKYLLIKTGRICSFEKRDFHNSNSAQYTDKIETLIVAPIEELIDEAISQKKIDFSKYIIAMADQSQTIEFEPLLHFDKMFAPIIAKNLPFFLYSKESFNKNSVDIFKFDLKKRVAYKIATFEGETPFINCDDKGYFLVETIYSNLPNSNLQKLILEKIYLENGQRTKEELMIEKDEIFEKLYSYSSKVSFIVTKNALKGEFKVYFRDDKKSYLTIKFDEGFVPVLDIAKNEINAFIIYPYFVKKLTC
;
A
#
# COMPACT_ATOMS: atom_id res chain seq x y z
N MET A 1 2.73 -27.56 -16.29
CA MET A 1 3.04 -26.79 -15.07
C MET A 1 3.98 -27.60 -14.21
N GLY A 2 5.07 -26.98 -13.74
CA GLY A 2 5.99 -27.59 -12.78
C GLY A 2 5.38 -27.60 -11.38
N GLU A 3 5.95 -28.39 -10.47
CA GLU A 3 5.55 -28.40 -9.06
C GLU A 3 5.82 -27.02 -8.43
N ILE A 4 4.80 -26.43 -7.77
CA ILE A 4 4.94 -25.15 -7.06
C ILE A 4 5.92 -25.35 -5.89
N SER A 5 7.00 -24.57 -5.87
CA SER A 5 8.01 -24.66 -4.81
C SER A 5 7.60 -23.87 -3.57
N ILE A 6 7.81 -24.45 -2.38
CA ILE A 6 7.61 -23.75 -1.10
C ILE A 6 8.99 -23.46 -0.51
N ILE A 7 9.28 -22.18 -0.30
CA ILE A 7 10.61 -21.70 0.06
C ILE A 7 10.51 -20.89 1.34
N ASN A 8 11.33 -21.19 2.33
CA ASN A 8 11.46 -20.33 3.49
C ASN A 8 12.44 -19.18 3.17
N ILE A 9 12.13 -17.93 3.55
CA ILE A 9 12.98 -16.77 3.30
C ILE A 9 14.42 -16.95 3.81
N TYR A 10 14.62 -17.68 4.91
CA TYR A 10 15.96 -17.97 5.45
C TYR A 10 16.84 -18.80 4.49
N ASN A 11 16.22 -19.55 3.56
CA ASN A 11 16.94 -20.29 2.53
C ASN A 11 17.42 -19.39 1.39
N LEU A 12 16.78 -18.22 1.21
CA LEU A 12 17.11 -17.25 0.16
C LEU A 12 18.08 -16.18 0.66
N CYS A 13 17.98 -15.81 1.94
CA CYS A 13 18.77 -14.75 2.53
C CYS A 13 19.30 -15.19 3.91
N ARG A 14 20.58 -15.57 3.96
CA ARG A 14 21.18 -16.10 5.19
C ARG A 14 21.33 -15.01 6.25
N GLU A 15 21.49 -13.76 5.84
CA GLU A 15 21.57 -12.58 6.69
C GLU A 15 20.29 -12.40 7.51
N ILE A 16 19.14 -12.87 7.01
CA ILE A 16 17.90 -12.86 7.79
C ILE A 16 18.00 -13.80 9.00
N LEU A 17 18.91 -14.80 9.03
CA LEU A 17 19.17 -15.62 10.23
C LEU A 17 19.78 -14.82 11.40
N GLU A 18 20.35 -13.63 11.15
CA GLU A 18 20.73 -12.69 12.21
C GLU A 18 19.52 -12.13 12.97
N TYR A 19 18.31 -12.37 12.43
CA TYR A 19 17.04 -12.05 13.03
C TYR A 19 16.31 -13.35 13.38
N LYS A 20 15.90 -13.52 14.63
CA LYS A 20 15.08 -14.67 15.04
C LYS A 20 13.60 -14.35 14.91
N PRO A 21 12.73 -15.32 14.52
CA PRO A 21 11.29 -15.16 14.67
C PRO A 21 10.97 -14.73 16.10
N ASN A 22 10.10 -13.74 16.26
CA ASN A 22 9.69 -13.31 17.59
C ASN A 22 8.53 -14.18 18.10
N GLU A 23 8.87 -15.31 18.73
CA GLU A 23 7.92 -16.34 19.20
C GLU A 23 6.88 -15.84 20.23
N THR A 24 7.05 -14.63 20.78
CA THR A 24 6.18 -14.06 21.83
C THR A 24 4.97 -13.28 21.30
N VAL A 25 4.78 -13.15 19.98
CA VAL A 25 3.76 -12.24 19.41
C VAL A 25 2.64 -13.01 18.69
N ILE A 26 1.77 -13.67 19.45
CA ILE A 26 0.40 -13.98 19.01
C ILE A 26 -0.50 -12.87 19.59
N ILE A 27 -0.32 -11.63 19.13
CA ILE A 27 -1.11 -10.49 19.61
C ILE A 27 -1.60 -9.69 18.40
N PRO A 28 -2.89 -9.30 18.34
CA PRO A 28 -3.42 -8.48 17.26
C PRO A 28 -2.60 -7.19 17.06
N PRO A 29 -2.46 -6.71 15.81
CA PRO A 29 -1.63 -5.55 15.46
C PRO A 29 -1.89 -4.29 16.30
N SER A 30 -3.10 -4.13 16.83
CA SER A 30 -3.53 -2.98 17.63
C SER A 30 -2.90 -2.88 19.04
N LEU A 31 -2.21 -3.91 19.54
CA LEU A 31 -1.63 -3.95 20.90
C LEU A 31 -0.08 -3.94 20.91
N GLN A 32 0.58 -3.68 19.79
CA GLN A 32 2.04 -3.87 19.60
C GLN A 32 2.93 -2.72 20.09
N SER A 33 2.42 -1.77 20.89
CA SER A 33 3.12 -0.53 21.27
C SER A 33 4.33 -0.69 22.22
N THR A 34 4.79 -1.90 22.53
CA THR A 34 5.79 -2.14 23.59
C THR A 34 6.98 -3.04 23.24
N ILE A 35 7.11 -3.54 22.00
CA ILE A 35 8.14 -4.53 21.65
C ILE A 35 9.09 -3.97 20.58
N ASN A 36 10.41 -4.04 20.84
CA ASN A 36 11.50 -3.82 19.86
C ASN A 36 11.51 -4.95 18.79
N ALA A 37 10.39 -5.15 18.10
CA ALA A 37 10.25 -6.10 17.01
C ALA A 37 10.42 -5.37 15.67
N LEU A 38 11.13 -6.00 14.75
CA LEU A 38 11.18 -5.61 13.36
C LEU A 38 10.13 -6.39 12.60
N VAL A 39 9.51 -5.76 11.62
CA VAL A 39 8.51 -6.37 10.76
C VAL A 39 9.11 -6.57 9.38
N LEU A 40 8.89 -7.77 8.82
CA LEU A 40 9.21 -8.04 7.41
C LEU A 40 8.00 -7.72 6.56
N LYS A 41 8.15 -6.76 5.66
CA LYS A 41 7.08 -6.30 4.78
C LYS A 41 7.50 -6.45 3.31
N PRO A 42 7.03 -7.49 2.61
CA PRO A 42 7.23 -7.57 1.17
C PRO A 42 6.53 -6.44 0.39
N VAL A 43 7.08 -6.15 -0.78
CA VAL A 43 6.52 -5.26 -1.80
C VAL A 43 6.80 -5.93 -3.15
N ILE A 44 5.75 -6.28 -3.91
CA ILE A 44 5.92 -6.86 -5.25
C ILE A 44 6.14 -5.74 -6.28
N THR A 45 7.24 -5.85 -7.01
CA THR A 45 7.65 -4.89 -8.03
C THR A 45 6.80 -5.04 -9.31
N PRO A 46 6.81 -4.07 -10.23
CA PRO A 46 6.19 -4.25 -11.56
C PRO A 46 6.74 -5.44 -12.34
N LYS A 47 7.98 -5.88 -12.05
CA LYS A 47 8.63 -7.05 -12.66
C LYS A 47 8.41 -8.35 -11.85
N ALA A 48 7.46 -8.36 -10.91
CA ALA A 48 7.16 -9.48 -9.99
C ALA A 48 8.31 -9.86 -9.03
N ASP A 49 9.38 -9.09 -8.97
CA ASP A 49 10.38 -9.25 -7.92
C ASP A 49 9.79 -8.86 -6.55
N ILE A 50 10.49 -9.21 -5.47
CA ILE A 50 9.98 -8.98 -4.11
C ILE A 50 11.02 -8.21 -3.32
N LEU A 51 10.67 -7.02 -2.86
CA LEU A 51 11.45 -6.24 -1.91
C LEU A 51 10.88 -6.45 -0.50
N PHE A 52 11.62 -7.11 0.38
CA PHE A 52 11.31 -7.20 1.79
C PHE A 52 11.91 -6.01 2.53
N GLU A 53 11.08 -5.14 3.08
CA GLU A 53 11.47 -4.09 4.03
C GLU A 53 11.57 -4.70 5.43
N ILE A 54 12.71 -4.55 6.11
CA ILE A 54 12.86 -4.89 7.54
C ILE A 54 12.75 -3.59 8.32
N ALA A 55 11.56 -3.34 8.85
CA ALA A 55 11.19 -2.05 9.43
C ALA A 55 10.90 -2.14 10.93
N GLN A 56 11.32 -1.12 11.67
CA GLN A 56 10.88 -0.87 13.04
C GLN A 56 9.67 0.06 13.01
N TYR A 57 8.62 -0.25 13.76
CA TYR A 57 7.43 0.61 13.87
C TYR A 57 7.40 1.41 15.18
N PHE A 58 7.97 0.88 16.26
CA PHE A 58 8.02 1.55 17.57
C PHE A 58 9.34 1.25 18.30
N PRO A 59 9.86 2.20 19.12
CA PRO A 59 9.38 3.57 19.29
C PRO A 59 9.81 4.51 18.14
N LYS A 60 10.71 4.08 17.25
CA LYS A 60 11.15 4.84 16.08
C LYS A 60 10.72 4.12 14.80
N VAL A 61 10.01 4.83 13.92
CA VAL A 61 9.63 4.31 12.61
C VAL A 61 10.82 4.44 11.66
N GLY A 62 11.26 3.34 11.06
CA GLY A 62 12.35 3.34 10.09
C GLY A 62 12.60 1.98 9.45
N VAL A 63 13.25 1.98 8.30
CA VAL A 63 13.67 0.79 7.57
C VAL A 63 15.15 0.56 7.88
N GLU A 64 15.47 -0.53 8.57
CA GLU A 64 16.85 -0.87 8.93
C GLU A 64 17.58 -1.54 7.77
N SER A 65 16.88 -2.39 7.04
CA SER A 65 17.47 -3.25 6.02
C SER A 65 16.44 -3.69 4.99
N ILE A 66 16.91 -4.21 3.87
CA ILE A 66 16.08 -4.82 2.83
C ILE A 66 16.67 -6.15 2.35
N CYS A 67 15.80 -7.08 1.91
CA CYS A 67 16.19 -8.17 1.00
C CYS A 67 15.41 -8.02 -0.30
N PHE A 68 16.13 -7.93 -1.41
CA PHE A 68 15.56 -7.88 -2.75
C PHE A 68 15.70 -9.24 -3.43
N VAL A 69 14.58 -9.94 -3.63
CA VAL A 69 14.52 -11.26 -4.27
C VAL A 69 14.08 -11.11 -5.73
N LYS A 70 14.93 -11.54 -6.65
CA LYS A 70 14.61 -11.60 -8.08
C LYS A 70 13.74 -12.80 -8.38
N SER A 71 12.59 -12.58 -9.01
CA SER A 71 11.58 -13.61 -9.28
C SER A 71 12.07 -14.73 -10.20
N LYS A 72 12.90 -14.37 -11.20
CA LYS A 72 13.35 -15.27 -12.27
C LYS A 72 14.27 -16.39 -11.78
N ASP A 73 15.19 -16.07 -10.87
CA ASP A 73 16.27 -16.97 -10.42
C ASP A 73 16.32 -17.13 -8.89
N LEU A 74 15.42 -16.48 -8.15
CA LEU A 74 15.33 -16.49 -6.70
C LEU A 74 16.61 -16.00 -6.01
N ASN A 75 17.43 -15.22 -6.69
CA ASN A 75 18.61 -14.61 -6.09
C ASN A 75 18.17 -13.48 -5.12
N CYS A 76 18.64 -13.48 -3.87
CA CYS A 76 18.44 -12.37 -2.94
C CYS A 76 19.70 -11.48 -2.87
N THR A 77 19.48 -10.17 -2.86
CA THR A 77 20.47 -9.17 -2.43
C THR A 77 20.02 -8.59 -1.10
N PHE A 78 20.84 -8.75 -0.05
CA PHE A 78 20.61 -8.14 1.25
C PHE A 78 21.37 -6.81 1.35
N TYR A 79 20.73 -5.80 1.93
CA TYR A 79 21.37 -4.53 2.17
C TYR A 79 20.92 -3.95 3.51
N ARG A 80 21.88 -3.50 4.31
CA ARG A 80 21.64 -2.82 5.58
C ARG A 80 21.96 -1.34 5.42
N PHE A 81 21.00 -0.49 5.73
CA PHE A 81 21.19 0.94 5.58
C PHE A 81 22.22 1.48 6.58
N LEU A 82 23.10 2.35 6.09
CA LEU A 82 24.04 3.13 6.90
C LEU A 82 23.32 4.32 7.53
N ASN A 83 22.44 4.97 6.76
CA ASN A 83 21.55 6.00 7.23
C ASN A 83 20.29 5.40 7.88
N ASN A 84 19.74 6.09 8.89
CA ASN A 84 18.44 5.73 9.45
C ASN A 84 17.34 6.14 8.47
N VAL A 85 17.05 5.31 7.46
CA VAL A 85 16.03 5.61 6.44
C VAL A 85 14.64 5.49 7.06
N GLN A 86 13.89 6.58 7.16
CA GLN A 86 12.52 6.57 7.69
C GLN A 86 11.56 5.85 6.74
N GLN A 87 11.70 6.09 5.43
CA GLN A 87 10.83 5.52 4.42
C GLN A 87 11.52 5.45 3.05
N ILE A 88 11.23 4.37 2.33
CA ILE A 88 11.59 4.20 0.92
C ILE A 88 10.56 4.92 0.06
N LEU A 89 11.03 5.86 -0.77
CA LEU A 89 10.21 6.72 -1.65
C LEU A 89 10.03 6.12 -3.05
N LEU A 90 11.10 5.56 -3.60
CA LEU A 90 11.14 4.97 -4.94
C LEU A 90 12.20 3.88 -4.97
N PHE A 91 11.92 2.81 -5.71
CA PHE A 91 12.93 1.81 -6.05
C PHE A 91 12.99 1.67 -7.57
N ASP A 92 14.16 2.00 -8.13
CA ASP A 92 14.51 1.72 -9.51
C ASP A 92 15.05 0.29 -9.60
N TYR A 93 14.16 -0.61 -10.00
CA TYR A 93 14.42 -2.03 -10.11
C TYR A 93 15.45 -2.38 -11.19
N GLU A 94 15.62 -1.53 -12.22
CA GLU A 94 16.53 -1.83 -13.33
C GLU A 94 17.97 -1.64 -12.90
N ASN A 95 18.23 -0.52 -12.22
CA ASN A 95 19.55 -0.17 -11.74
C ASN A 95 19.80 -0.63 -10.29
N CYS A 96 18.79 -1.20 -9.63
CA CYS A 96 18.80 -1.52 -8.20
C CYS A 96 19.20 -0.31 -7.34
N ILE A 97 18.62 0.84 -7.66
CA ILE A 97 18.83 2.10 -6.95
C ILE A 97 17.58 2.43 -6.16
N LEU A 98 17.75 2.66 -4.85
CA LEU A 98 16.68 3.04 -3.95
C LEU A 98 16.80 4.51 -3.57
N TYR A 99 15.66 5.18 -3.46
CA TYR A 99 15.56 6.53 -2.92
C TYR A 99 14.74 6.47 -1.65
N GLY A 100 15.27 6.99 -0.56
CA GLY A 100 14.59 7.13 0.71
C GLY A 100 14.79 8.53 1.27
N TYR A 101 14.19 8.81 2.43
CA TYR A 101 14.54 9.98 3.20
C TYR A 101 14.90 9.64 4.63
N THR A 102 15.72 10.51 5.23
CA THR A 102 15.97 10.53 6.66
C THR A 102 15.42 11.80 7.26
N MET A 103 15.04 11.77 8.54
CA MET A 103 14.64 12.94 9.32
C MET A 103 15.43 13.00 10.62
N GLU A 104 15.95 14.18 10.94
CA GLU A 104 16.75 14.41 12.15
C GLU A 104 16.40 15.77 12.76
N ASN A 105 16.20 15.81 14.08
CA ASN A 105 16.04 17.06 14.81
C ASN A 105 17.40 17.75 14.90
N VAL A 106 17.54 18.93 14.26
CA VAL A 106 18.74 19.76 14.42
C VAL A 106 18.70 20.48 15.77
N ASN A 107 17.50 20.92 16.16
CA ASN A 107 17.18 21.49 17.46
C ASN A 107 15.66 21.34 17.73
N ARG A 108 15.14 22.00 18.77
CA ARG A 108 13.72 21.91 19.16
C ARG A 108 12.73 22.47 18.15
N ASP A 109 13.19 23.37 17.27
CA ASP A 109 12.36 24.15 16.37
C ASP A 109 12.59 23.79 14.89
N LEU A 110 13.54 22.89 14.59
CA LEU A 110 14.01 22.64 13.24
C LEU A 110 14.36 21.17 13.03
N ILE A 111 13.80 20.59 11.97
CA ILE A 111 14.21 19.28 11.48
C ILE A 111 14.92 19.40 10.13
N GLU A 112 15.97 18.60 9.96
CA GLU A 112 16.63 18.40 8.68
C GLU A 112 16.11 17.12 8.02
N ILE A 113 15.74 17.24 6.75
CA ILE A 113 15.31 16.14 5.91
C ILE A 113 16.37 15.93 4.85
N LYS A 114 16.88 14.70 4.73
CA LYS A 114 17.87 14.32 3.71
C LYS A 114 17.24 13.29 2.79
N ILE A 115 17.26 13.56 1.48
CA ILE A 115 16.94 12.56 0.47
C ILE A 115 18.20 11.75 0.20
N VAL A 116 18.13 10.45 0.43
CA VAL A 116 19.24 9.51 0.30
C VAL A 116 18.99 8.62 -0.91
N GLN A 117 20.01 8.52 -1.76
CA GLN A 117 20.07 7.50 -2.80
C GLN A 117 20.99 6.37 -2.34
N VAL A 118 20.54 5.14 -2.53
CA VAL A 118 21.24 3.92 -2.15
C VAL A 118 21.43 3.06 -3.40
N ASP A 119 22.68 2.82 -3.76
CA ASP A 119 23.07 1.86 -4.79
C ASP A 119 23.30 0.50 -4.14
N LEU A 120 22.40 -0.44 -4.40
CA LEU A 120 22.43 -1.77 -3.78
C LEU A 120 23.54 -2.66 -4.35
N TYR A 121 24.02 -2.42 -5.57
CA TYR A 121 25.11 -3.21 -6.16
C TYR A 121 26.45 -2.83 -5.57
N HIS A 122 26.69 -1.53 -5.40
CA HIS A 122 27.95 -1.01 -4.88
C HIS A 122 27.95 -0.83 -3.36
N ALA A 123 26.82 -1.06 -2.71
CA ALA A 123 26.60 -0.84 -1.28
C ALA A 123 26.99 0.60 -0.86
N GLN A 124 26.51 1.59 -1.62
CA GLN A 124 26.84 3.00 -1.43
C GLN A 124 25.59 3.83 -1.15
N GLU A 125 25.71 4.73 -0.18
CA GLU A 125 24.67 5.73 0.12
C GLU A 125 25.21 7.12 -0.11
N ARG A 126 24.39 7.98 -0.72
CA ARG A 126 24.69 9.39 -0.88
C ARG A 126 23.46 10.23 -0.59
N VAL A 127 23.66 11.32 0.14
CA VAL A 127 22.66 12.38 0.24
C VAL A 127 22.65 13.13 -1.08
N ILE A 128 21.51 13.14 -1.78
CA ILE A 128 21.36 13.85 -3.05
C ILE A 128 20.72 15.23 -2.87
N PHE A 129 19.98 15.42 -1.79
CA PHE A 129 19.37 16.70 -1.44
C PHE A 129 19.11 16.76 0.07
N ASN A 130 19.19 17.96 0.65
CA ASN A 130 18.75 18.22 2.01
C ASN A 130 18.00 19.55 2.09
N PHE A 131 17.07 19.63 3.02
CA PHE A 131 16.35 20.85 3.36
C PHE A 131 15.91 20.79 4.81
N SER A 132 15.56 21.95 5.37
CA SER A 132 15.08 22.04 6.74
C SER A 132 13.67 22.61 6.77
N ILE A 133 12.90 22.20 7.77
CA ILE A 133 11.56 22.74 8.03
C ILE A 133 11.38 23.01 9.51
N ASP A 134 10.61 24.05 9.81
CA ASP A 134 10.27 24.40 11.18
C ASP A 134 9.38 23.31 11.80
N TYR A 135 9.70 22.94 13.02
CA TYR A 135 8.98 21.92 13.78
C TYR A 135 8.98 22.28 15.25
N LEU A 136 7.82 22.50 15.85
CA LEU A 136 7.71 22.77 17.28
C LEU A 136 7.61 21.45 18.05
N ASP A 137 8.70 21.09 18.73
CA ASP A 137 8.70 19.98 19.67
C ASP A 137 7.85 20.33 20.91
N GLN A 138 6.74 19.61 21.08
CA GLN A 138 5.82 19.81 22.20
C GLN A 138 6.21 19.00 23.46
N SER A 139 7.12 18.02 23.35
CA SER A 139 7.61 17.27 24.50
C SER A 139 9.03 16.74 24.25
N PRO A 140 10.04 17.21 25.00
CA PRO A 140 11.41 16.69 24.91
C PRO A 140 11.53 15.21 25.34
N GLU A 141 10.46 14.59 25.85
CA GLU A 141 10.41 13.16 26.14
C GLU A 141 9.99 12.32 24.92
N ASN A 142 9.49 12.93 23.85
CA ASN A 142 8.97 12.23 22.68
C ASN A 142 9.93 12.38 21.48
N ASP A 143 10.82 11.41 21.31
CA ASP A 143 11.80 11.31 20.22
C ASP A 143 11.16 11.13 18.81
N SER A 144 9.83 11.05 18.71
CA SER A 144 9.12 10.73 17.47
C SER A 144 8.66 12.00 16.73
N ILE A 145 9.27 12.28 15.58
CA ILE A 145 8.81 13.32 14.66
C ILE A 145 7.56 12.81 13.92
N ASN A 146 6.52 13.64 13.87
CA ASN A 146 5.32 13.31 13.09
C ASN A 146 5.68 13.20 11.61
N PRO A 147 5.26 12.12 10.92
CA PRO A 147 5.69 11.85 9.55
C PRO A 147 5.24 12.96 8.59
N LEU A 148 6.11 13.24 7.61
CA LEU A 148 5.82 14.13 6.49
C LEU A 148 5.26 13.35 5.31
N TYR A 149 4.49 14.02 4.47
CA TYR A 149 4.11 13.47 3.18
C TYR A 149 5.22 13.75 2.18
N ILE A 150 6.11 12.77 2.01
CA ILE A 150 7.19 12.82 1.02
C ILE A 150 6.97 11.70 0.00
N SER A 151 7.03 12.03 -1.30
CA SER A 151 7.03 11.04 -2.36
C SER A 151 7.97 11.41 -3.49
N ALA A 152 8.59 10.40 -4.10
CA ALA A 152 9.37 10.56 -5.31
C ALA A 152 8.44 10.54 -6.53
N LEU A 153 8.36 11.67 -7.23
CA LEU A 153 7.65 11.78 -8.50
C LEU A 153 8.48 11.12 -9.62
N SER A 154 9.80 11.32 -9.56
CA SER A 154 10.79 10.65 -10.38
C SER A 154 12.09 10.46 -9.58
N GLN A 155 13.16 10.03 -10.25
CA GLN A 155 14.50 9.97 -9.64
C GLN A 155 15.07 11.37 -9.33
N ARG A 156 14.53 12.42 -9.96
CA ARG A 156 15.00 13.81 -9.85
C ARG A 156 14.05 14.68 -9.02
N TYR A 157 12.74 14.45 -9.13
CA TYR A 157 11.71 15.31 -8.55
C TYR A 157 11.04 14.65 -7.34
N PHE A 158 11.00 15.37 -6.21
CA PHE A 158 10.42 14.90 -4.95
C PHE A 158 9.37 15.87 -4.44
N LEU A 159 8.19 15.37 -4.09
CA LEU A 159 7.11 16.16 -3.51
C LEU A 159 7.19 16.08 -1.98
N THR A 160 7.14 17.23 -1.32
CA THR A 160 7.07 17.34 0.14
C THR A 160 5.89 18.20 0.56
N ILE A 161 5.06 17.67 1.45
CA ILE A 161 3.91 18.37 2.04
C ILE A 161 3.90 18.13 3.55
N THR A 162 3.78 19.22 4.34
CA THR A 162 3.59 19.12 5.79
C THR A 162 2.16 18.78 6.15
N PRO A 163 1.92 17.93 7.17
CA PRO A 163 0.58 17.69 7.67
C PRO A 163 0.00 18.93 8.37
N ASN A 164 -1.33 19.05 8.33
CA ASN A 164 -2.06 20.11 9.03
C ASN A 164 -2.19 19.87 10.55
N ILE A 165 -1.05 19.80 11.25
CA ILE A 165 -0.98 19.62 12.70
C ILE A 165 -0.18 20.75 13.38
N PRO A 166 -0.40 21.03 14.69
CA PRO A 166 0.25 22.15 15.38
C PRO A 166 1.79 22.10 15.39
N ASN A 167 2.39 20.91 15.34
CA ASN A 167 3.85 20.77 15.38
C ASN A 167 4.56 21.35 14.15
N TYR A 168 3.86 21.60 13.04
CA TYR A 168 4.44 22.26 11.87
C TYR A 168 3.86 23.68 11.75
N PRO A 169 4.49 24.70 12.37
CA PRO A 169 3.96 26.07 12.38
C PRO A 169 3.95 26.69 10.98
N THR A 170 5.02 26.43 10.21
CA THR A 170 5.14 26.84 8.81
C THR A 170 4.70 25.68 7.91
N LYS A 171 3.54 25.83 7.25
CA LYS A 171 3.07 24.83 6.28
C LYS A 171 3.83 24.94 4.97
N ILE A 172 4.34 23.83 4.47
CA ILE A 172 5.03 23.78 3.18
C ILE A 172 4.41 22.74 2.26
N ALA A 173 4.26 23.10 0.99
CA ALA A 173 3.93 22.21 -0.11
C ALA A 173 4.82 22.60 -1.28
N LYS A 174 5.77 21.73 -1.65
CA LYS A 174 6.77 22.05 -2.67
C LYS A 174 7.23 20.81 -3.43
N ILE A 175 7.63 21.01 -4.68
CA ILE A 175 8.43 20.05 -5.43
C ILE A 175 9.90 20.46 -5.34
N ILE A 176 10.75 19.50 -5.05
CA ILE A 176 12.19 19.64 -5.01
C ILE A 176 12.75 19.03 -6.30
N ASP A 177 13.57 19.81 -7.01
CA ASP A 177 14.44 19.30 -8.06
C ASP A 177 15.82 18.98 -7.46
N ALA A 178 16.12 17.69 -7.25
CA ALA A 178 17.35 17.26 -6.62
C ALA A 178 18.61 17.54 -7.46
N GLU A 179 18.48 17.73 -8.78
CA GLU A 179 19.61 18.01 -9.66
C GLU A 179 19.98 19.49 -9.64
N SER A 180 19.01 20.38 -9.87
CA SER A 180 19.23 21.84 -9.85
C SER A 180 19.26 22.43 -8.43
N LYS A 181 18.79 21.67 -7.44
CA LYS A 181 18.56 22.09 -6.05
C LYS A 181 17.53 23.23 -5.92
N GLU A 182 16.64 23.36 -6.90
CA GLU A 182 15.53 24.33 -6.83
C GLU A 182 14.35 23.77 -6.03
N GLU A 183 13.67 24.67 -5.31
CA GLU A 183 12.40 24.41 -4.64
C GLU A 183 11.26 25.14 -5.36
N ILE A 184 10.28 24.38 -5.83
CA ILE A 184 9.14 24.88 -6.61
C ILE A 184 7.91 24.85 -5.70
N GLN A 185 7.38 26.03 -5.39
CA GLN A 185 6.24 26.16 -4.49
C GLN A 185 4.94 25.70 -5.16
N ILE A 186 4.11 25.00 -4.38
CA ILE A 186 2.78 24.55 -4.79
C ILE A 186 1.75 25.52 -4.24
N ASN A 187 0.73 25.85 -5.02
CA ASN A 187 -0.44 26.53 -4.48
C ASN A 187 -1.17 25.58 -3.54
N PRO A 188 -1.21 25.84 -2.22
CA PRO A 188 -1.83 24.88 -1.30
C PRO A 188 -3.36 24.89 -1.41
N TYR A 189 -3.96 25.96 -1.93
CA TYR A 189 -5.40 26.11 -2.00
C TYR A 189 -6.00 25.27 -3.13
N LEU A 190 -6.99 24.45 -2.79
CA LEU A 190 -7.76 23.64 -3.74
C LEU A 190 -9.02 24.38 -4.18
N PHE A 191 -9.82 24.85 -3.21
CA PHE A 191 -10.97 25.74 -3.40
C PHE A 191 -11.41 26.27 -2.04
N GLU A 192 -12.03 27.45 -2.00
CA GLU A 192 -12.47 28.10 -0.76
C GLU A 192 -11.38 28.04 0.33
N ASN A 193 -11.68 27.45 1.50
CA ASN A 193 -10.74 27.25 2.61
C ASN A 193 -10.07 25.86 2.61
N HIS A 194 -10.41 25.02 1.63
CA HIS A 194 -9.89 23.65 1.50
C HIS A 194 -8.51 23.65 0.84
N ASN A 195 -7.56 22.93 1.43
CA ASN A 195 -6.16 22.98 1.01
C ASN A 195 -5.46 21.62 1.11
N ILE A 196 -4.30 21.53 0.47
CA ILE A 196 -3.52 20.30 0.32
C ILE A 196 -2.79 19.87 1.60
N PHE A 197 -2.85 20.63 2.71
CA PHE A 197 -2.23 20.19 3.97
C PHE A 197 -3.10 19.19 4.74
N GLU A 198 -4.37 19.07 4.36
CA GLU A 198 -5.36 18.17 4.96
C GLU A 198 -5.34 16.81 4.24
N ILE A 199 -4.20 16.13 4.20
CA ILE A 199 -4.05 14.84 3.51
C ILE A 199 -4.44 13.70 4.44
N ALA A 200 -5.35 12.84 3.96
CA ALA A 200 -5.75 11.57 4.60
C ALA A 200 -5.06 10.36 3.94
N ASP A 201 -4.87 10.39 2.61
CA ASP A 201 -4.13 9.36 1.88
C ASP A 201 -3.30 10.00 0.76
N PHE A 202 -2.12 9.45 0.51
CA PHE A 202 -1.12 9.98 -0.40
C PHE A 202 -0.27 8.85 -0.99
N LYS A 203 -0.39 8.64 -2.31
CA LYS A 203 0.34 7.56 -3.01
C LYS A 203 0.71 7.95 -4.44
N VAL A 204 1.86 7.45 -4.87
CA VAL A 204 2.23 7.42 -6.29
C VAL A 204 1.99 6.02 -6.81
N ILE A 205 1.22 5.94 -7.89
CA ILE A 205 0.97 4.69 -8.61
C ILE A 205 1.58 4.77 -10.00
N GLN A 206 1.85 3.61 -10.59
CA GLN A 206 2.23 3.48 -11.98
C GLN A 206 1.20 2.61 -12.66
N THR A 207 0.53 3.16 -13.69
CA THR A 207 -0.50 2.46 -14.46
C THR A 207 -0.62 3.01 -15.87
N HIS A 208 -1.38 2.32 -16.72
CA HIS A 208 -1.68 2.66 -18.11
C HIS A 208 -0.45 3.10 -18.92
N GLU A 209 0.13 2.18 -19.71
CA GLU A 209 1.33 2.47 -20.50
C GLU A 209 2.52 2.90 -19.61
N ASN A 210 2.57 2.36 -18.38
CA ASN A 210 3.61 2.64 -17.38
C ASN A 210 3.72 4.11 -16.96
N LYS A 211 2.67 4.92 -17.12
CA LYS A 211 2.64 6.31 -16.67
C LYS A 211 2.45 6.39 -15.15
N LYS A 212 3.08 7.38 -14.53
CA LYS A 212 2.95 7.60 -13.08
C LYS A 212 1.86 8.63 -12.77
N TYR A 213 1.09 8.37 -11.74
CA TYR A 213 0.05 9.25 -11.24
C TYR A 213 0.22 9.45 -9.74
N LEU A 214 0.04 10.70 -9.32
CA LEU A 214 -0.07 11.07 -7.92
C LEU A 214 -1.54 11.06 -7.52
N LEU A 215 -1.87 10.27 -6.51
CA LEU A 215 -3.20 10.16 -5.92
C LEU A 215 -3.16 10.81 -4.52
N ILE A 216 -4.05 11.77 -4.29
CA ILE A 216 -4.18 12.45 -3.00
C ILE A 216 -5.65 12.42 -2.60
N LYS A 217 -5.93 11.88 -1.40
CA LYS A 217 -7.20 12.04 -0.72
C LYS A 217 -7.00 13.08 0.37
N THR A 218 -7.81 14.11 0.35
CA THR A 218 -7.86 15.08 1.43
C THR A 218 -9.01 14.81 2.40
N GLY A 219 -8.84 15.26 3.63
CA GLY A 219 -9.72 15.09 4.80
C GLY A 219 -8.82 15.08 6.03
N ARG A 220 -9.23 15.66 7.17
CA ARG A 220 -8.39 15.66 8.38
C ARG A 220 -8.57 14.39 9.21
N ILE A 221 -9.62 13.61 8.91
CA ILE A 221 -9.89 12.32 9.52
C ILE A 221 -10.14 11.25 8.44
N CYS A 222 -10.06 9.99 8.85
CA CYS A 222 -10.36 8.89 7.94
C CYS A 222 -11.88 8.69 7.77
N SER A 223 -12.26 7.89 6.76
CA SER A 223 -13.66 7.70 6.37
C SER A 223 -14.53 7.05 7.44
N PHE A 224 -13.96 6.14 8.26
CA PHE A 224 -14.72 5.51 9.35
C PHE A 224 -14.97 6.48 10.51
N GLU A 225 -13.97 7.29 10.90
CA GLU A 225 -14.15 8.33 11.91
C GLU A 225 -15.23 9.32 11.46
N LYS A 226 -15.22 9.69 10.17
CA LYS A 226 -16.22 10.60 9.61
C LYS A 226 -17.64 10.03 9.67
N ARG A 227 -17.81 8.75 9.36
CA ARG A 227 -19.08 8.04 9.51
C ARG A 227 -19.56 8.10 10.96
N ASP A 228 -18.67 7.84 11.92
CA ASP A 228 -19.01 7.84 13.35
C ASP A 228 -19.40 9.24 13.83
N PHE A 229 -18.67 10.28 13.42
CA PHE A 229 -19.01 11.67 13.75
C PHE A 229 -20.34 12.11 13.14
N HIS A 230 -20.61 11.72 11.90
CA HIS A 230 -21.89 12.00 11.24
C HIS A 230 -23.05 11.31 11.98
N ASN A 231 -22.91 10.01 12.26
CA ASN A 231 -23.96 9.21 12.91
C ASN A 231 -24.23 9.63 14.36
N SER A 232 -23.22 10.16 15.06
CA SER A 232 -23.35 10.69 16.41
C SER A 232 -23.86 12.13 16.47
N ASN A 233 -24.14 12.78 15.33
CA ASN A 233 -24.49 14.20 15.24
C ASN A 233 -23.53 15.11 16.03
N SER A 234 -22.23 14.80 16.00
CA SER A 234 -21.24 15.53 16.77
C SER A 234 -21.10 16.98 16.27
N ALA A 235 -21.52 17.94 17.09
CA ALA A 235 -21.37 19.37 16.80
C ALA A 235 -19.90 19.85 16.70
N GLN A 236 -18.95 19.02 17.13
CA GLN A 236 -17.51 19.29 17.05
C GLN A 236 -16.92 18.95 15.68
N TYR A 237 -17.69 18.25 14.83
CA TYR A 237 -17.22 17.82 13.53
C TYR A 237 -17.26 18.98 12.51
N THR A 238 -16.10 19.51 12.15
CA THR A 238 -15.94 20.67 11.25
C THR A 238 -15.28 20.32 9.91
N ASP A 239 -15.00 19.04 9.65
CA ASP A 239 -14.41 18.56 8.41
C ASP A 239 -15.47 18.40 7.32
N LYS A 240 -15.71 19.52 6.64
CA LYS A 240 -16.85 19.63 5.73
C LYS A 240 -16.61 18.97 4.38
N ILE A 241 -15.36 18.86 3.92
CA ILE A 241 -15.09 18.50 2.52
C ILE A 241 -13.88 17.57 2.39
N GLU A 242 -14.07 16.47 1.67
CA GLU A 242 -13.02 15.59 1.17
C GLU A 242 -12.88 15.76 -0.33
N THR A 243 -11.68 15.52 -0.86
CA THR A 243 -11.39 15.58 -2.29
C THR A 243 -10.51 14.42 -2.70
N LEU A 244 -10.76 13.89 -3.89
CA LEU A 244 -9.81 12.99 -4.57
C LEU A 244 -9.15 13.76 -5.70
N ILE A 245 -7.82 13.72 -5.72
CA ILE A 245 -6.98 14.37 -6.71
C ILE A 245 -6.19 13.29 -7.44
N VAL A 246 -6.22 13.33 -8.78
CA VAL A 246 -5.38 12.49 -9.64
C VAL A 246 -4.62 13.34 -10.63
N ALA A 247 -3.32 13.45 -10.38
CA ALA A 247 -2.40 14.24 -11.19
C ALA A 247 -1.43 13.33 -11.95
N PRO A 248 -1.40 13.36 -13.28
CA PRO A 248 -0.33 12.76 -14.07
C PRO A 248 1.00 13.40 -13.68
N ILE A 249 2.01 12.60 -13.34
CA ILE A 249 3.26 13.13 -12.81
C ILE A 249 4.05 13.91 -13.86
N GLU A 250 4.03 13.49 -15.12
CA GLU A 250 4.69 14.20 -16.21
C GLU A 250 4.11 15.62 -16.37
N GLU A 251 2.79 15.74 -16.43
CA GLU A 251 2.11 17.05 -16.47
C GLU A 251 2.46 17.90 -15.24
N LEU A 252 2.48 17.30 -14.05
CA LEU A 252 2.82 17.98 -12.80
C LEU A 252 4.25 18.54 -12.83
N ILE A 253 5.21 17.77 -13.35
CA ILE A 253 6.61 18.17 -13.48
C ILE A 253 6.75 19.25 -14.56
N ASP A 254 6.09 19.11 -15.71
CA ASP A 254 6.12 20.10 -16.78
C ASP A 254 5.60 21.46 -16.31
N GLU A 255 4.56 21.47 -15.50
CA GLU A 255 4.03 22.68 -14.86
C GLU A 255 4.99 23.26 -13.83
N ALA A 256 5.61 22.40 -13.02
CA ALA A 256 6.63 22.82 -12.07
C ALA A 256 7.78 23.56 -12.78
N ILE A 257 8.26 23.02 -13.90
CA ILE A 257 9.35 23.58 -14.71
C ILE A 257 8.91 24.88 -15.41
N SER A 258 7.76 24.86 -16.07
CA SER A 258 7.34 25.94 -16.97
C SER A 258 6.68 27.13 -16.26
N GLN A 259 5.88 26.88 -15.24
CA GLN A 259 5.06 27.91 -14.56
C GLN A 259 5.62 28.29 -13.19
N LYS A 260 6.56 27.49 -12.64
CA LYS A 260 7.09 27.63 -11.27
C LYS A 260 6.01 27.74 -10.18
N LYS A 261 4.79 27.28 -10.49
CA LYS A 261 3.64 27.24 -9.59
C LYS A 261 2.70 26.14 -10.05
N ILE A 262 2.34 25.26 -9.13
CA ILE A 262 1.47 24.12 -9.40
C ILE A 262 0.11 24.37 -8.77
N ASP A 263 -0.95 24.04 -9.52
CA ASP A 263 -2.33 24.14 -9.06
C ASP A 263 -3.01 22.77 -9.09
N PHE A 264 -3.26 22.21 -7.91
CA PHE A 264 -3.92 20.91 -7.78
C PHE A 264 -5.43 20.95 -8.02
N SER A 265 -6.06 22.13 -8.05
CA SER A 265 -7.52 22.26 -8.18
C SER A 265 -8.06 21.63 -9.46
N LYS A 266 -7.33 21.76 -10.59
CA LYS A 266 -7.71 21.14 -11.88
C LYS A 266 -7.59 19.62 -11.90
N TYR A 267 -6.88 19.04 -10.93
CA TYR A 267 -6.68 17.60 -10.83
C TYR A 267 -7.70 16.93 -9.90
N ILE A 268 -8.63 17.69 -9.30
CA ILE A 268 -9.73 17.16 -8.52
C ILE A 268 -10.68 16.38 -9.43
N ILE A 269 -11.00 15.15 -9.03
CA ILE A 269 -11.87 14.24 -9.79
C ILE A 269 -13.18 13.93 -9.05
N ALA A 270 -13.20 14.09 -7.73
CA ALA A 270 -14.38 13.87 -6.90
C ALA A 270 -14.29 14.66 -5.60
N MET A 271 -15.46 14.97 -5.03
CA MET A 271 -15.61 15.65 -3.75
C MET A 271 -16.72 14.98 -2.92
N ALA A 272 -16.59 15.02 -1.60
CA ALA A 272 -17.62 14.59 -0.65
C ALA A 272 -17.82 15.66 0.41
N ASP A 273 -19.08 15.97 0.70
CA ASP A 273 -19.44 16.89 1.78
C ASP A 273 -19.43 16.17 3.15
N GLN A 274 -19.98 16.83 4.17
CA GLN A 274 -20.06 16.29 5.54
C GLN A 274 -20.89 15.00 5.67
N SER A 275 -21.81 14.75 4.75
CA SER A 275 -22.74 13.60 4.76
C SER A 275 -22.27 12.41 3.92
N GLN A 276 -21.04 12.51 3.41
CA GLN A 276 -20.47 11.59 2.45
C GLN A 276 -19.00 11.35 2.77
N THR A 277 -18.44 10.28 2.24
CA THR A 277 -16.99 10.10 2.20
C THR A 277 -16.57 9.46 0.88
N ILE A 278 -15.33 9.72 0.46
CA ILE A 278 -14.75 9.19 -0.78
C ILE A 278 -13.44 8.46 -0.48
N GLU A 279 -13.23 7.33 -1.15
CA GLU A 279 -12.01 6.54 -1.00
C GLU A 279 -11.48 6.12 -2.37
N PHE A 280 -10.16 6.20 -2.55
CA PHE A 280 -9.54 5.52 -3.67
C PHE A 280 -9.68 4.02 -3.52
N GLU A 281 -9.89 3.34 -4.64
CA GLU A 281 -9.76 1.90 -4.75
C GLU A 281 -10.51 1.17 -3.63
N PRO A 282 -11.84 1.39 -3.48
CA PRO A 282 -12.67 0.88 -2.40
C PRO A 282 -12.38 -0.59 -2.14
N LEU A 283 -11.50 -0.78 -1.15
CA LEU A 283 -11.02 -2.06 -0.68
C LEU A 283 -10.50 -2.99 -1.80
N LEU A 284 -9.67 -2.45 -2.72
CA LEU A 284 -8.57 -3.25 -3.24
C LEU A 284 -7.64 -3.49 -2.06
N HIS A 285 -7.81 -4.63 -1.41
CA HIS A 285 -6.85 -5.14 -0.43
C HIS A 285 -5.60 -5.64 -1.17
N PHE A 286 -5.06 -4.84 -2.07
CA PHE A 286 -3.64 -4.90 -2.29
C PHE A 286 -3.05 -4.25 -1.04
N ASP A 287 -2.78 -5.09 -0.03
CA ASP A 287 -1.48 -4.93 0.62
C ASP A 287 -0.53 -4.62 -0.53
N LYS A 288 0.24 -3.52 -0.48
CA LYS A 288 1.11 -3.12 -1.60
C LYS A 288 1.91 -4.32 -2.18
N MET A 289 2.10 -5.35 -1.35
CA MET A 289 2.42 -6.73 -1.66
C MET A 289 1.73 -7.38 -2.87
N PHE A 290 0.43 -7.25 -3.18
CA PHE A 290 -0.27 -8.19 -4.08
C PHE A 290 -1.11 -7.56 -5.20
N ALA A 291 -0.88 -6.29 -5.54
CA ALA A 291 -1.50 -5.71 -6.73
C ALA A 291 -1.11 -6.49 -7.99
N PRO A 292 -2.07 -7.09 -8.73
CA PRO A 292 -1.84 -7.73 -10.00
C PRO A 292 -1.12 -6.74 -10.90
N ILE A 293 -0.11 -7.23 -11.61
CA ILE A 293 0.57 -6.46 -12.67
C ILE A 293 -0.47 -5.90 -13.65
N ILE A 294 -1.57 -6.63 -13.86
CA ILE A 294 -2.68 -6.23 -14.71
C ILE A 294 -3.42 -5.01 -14.14
N ALA A 295 -3.74 -5.00 -12.84
CA ALA A 295 -4.34 -3.84 -12.17
C ALA A 295 -3.41 -2.60 -12.24
N LYS A 296 -2.10 -2.83 -12.22
CA LYS A 296 -1.06 -1.81 -12.44
C LYS A 296 -0.91 -1.35 -13.91
N ASN A 297 -1.77 -1.75 -14.85
CA ASN A 297 -1.71 -1.24 -16.22
C ASN A 297 -3.09 -0.88 -16.80
N LEU A 298 -4.09 -0.66 -15.95
CA LEU A 298 -5.43 -0.31 -16.40
C LEU A 298 -5.51 1.18 -16.79
N PRO A 299 -6.25 1.53 -17.88
CA PRO A 299 -6.46 2.91 -18.32
C PRO A 299 -7.40 3.72 -17.41
N PHE A 300 -7.66 3.24 -16.20
CA PHE A 300 -8.61 3.81 -15.26
C PHE A 300 -8.27 3.38 -13.83
N PHE A 301 -8.87 4.06 -12.86
CA PHE A 301 -8.91 3.60 -11.47
C PHE A 301 -10.34 3.60 -10.95
N LEU A 302 -10.57 2.87 -9.86
CA LEU A 302 -11.83 2.90 -9.14
C LEU A 302 -11.74 3.80 -7.91
N TYR A 303 -12.85 4.44 -7.58
CA TYR A 303 -13.03 5.09 -6.28
C TYR A 303 -14.47 4.85 -5.80
N SER A 304 -14.70 4.89 -4.49
CA SER A 304 -16.05 4.85 -3.93
C SER A 304 -16.47 6.22 -3.44
N LYS A 305 -17.79 6.37 -3.36
CA LYS A 305 -18.43 7.45 -2.63
C LYS A 305 -19.55 6.88 -1.78
N GLU A 306 -19.35 6.91 -0.47
CA GLU A 306 -20.37 6.51 0.51
C GLU A 306 -21.25 7.73 0.85
N SER A 307 -22.55 7.49 0.95
CA SER A 307 -23.52 8.44 1.48
C SER A 307 -24.10 7.90 2.78
N PHE A 308 -23.84 8.58 3.89
CA PHE A 308 -24.33 8.18 5.20
C PHE A 308 -25.85 8.30 5.28
N ASN A 309 -26.42 9.38 4.71
CA ASN A 309 -27.87 9.61 4.69
C ASN A 309 -28.65 8.54 3.93
N LYS A 310 -28.06 7.96 2.88
CA LYS A 310 -28.70 6.93 2.05
C LYS A 310 -28.29 5.51 2.45
N ASN A 311 -27.31 5.38 3.36
CA ASN A 311 -26.65 4.12 3.68
C ASN A 311 -26.23 3.35 2.42
N SER A 312 -25.61 4.06 1.47
CA SER A 312 -25.28 3.52 0.15
C SER A 312 -23.86 3.89 -0.27
N VAL A 313 -23.18 2.96 -0.94
CA VAL A 313 -21.86 3.16 -1.54
C VAL A 313 -21.96 3.07 -3.05
N ASP A 314 -21.62 4.16 -3.73
CA ASP A 314 -21.48 4.20 -5.18
C ASP A 314 -20.03 3.91 -5.57
N ILE A 315 -19.82 3.06 -6.58
CA ILE A 315 -18.50 2.77 -7.15
C ILE A 315 -18.37 3.48 -8.49
N PHE A 316 -17.29 4.22 -8.67
CA PHE A 316 -16.99 4.98 -9.87
C PHE A 316 -15.73 4.46 -10.55
N LYS A 317 -15.76 4.47 -11.88
CA LYS A 317 -14.62 4.23 -12.77
C LYS A 317 -14.17 5.55 -13.36
N PHE A 318 -12.95 5.98 -13.06
CA PHE A 318 -12.34 7.19 -13.63
C PHE A 318 -11.38 6.84 -14.76
N ASP A 319 -11.70 7.27 -15.99
CA ASP A 319 -10.85 7.10 -17.16
C ASP A 319 -9.66 8.07 -17.08
N LEU A 320 -8.43 7.54 -17.06
CA LEU A 320 -7.21 8.34 -16.89
C LEU A 320 -6.91 9.24 -18.09
N LYS A 321 -7.33 8.83 -19.30
CA LYS A 321 -7.05 9.57 -20.54
C LYS A 321 -8.09 10.64 -20.81
N LYS A 322 -9.36 10.29 -20.65
CA LYS A 322 -10.49 11.22 -20.85
C LYS A 322 -10.71 12.13 -19.65
N ARG A 323 -10.22 11.73 -18.48
CA ARG A 323 -10.44 12.37 -17.18
C ARG A 323 -11.92 12.50 -16.82
N VAL A 324 -12.70 11.45 -17.10
CA VAL A 324 -14.14 11.41 -16.80
C VAL A 324 -14.44 10.22 -15.90
N ALA A 325 -15.27 10.44 -14.89
CA ALA A 325 -15.80 9.41 -14.01
C ALA A 325 -17.20 8.95 -14.44
N TYR A 326 -17.45 7.65 -14.33
CA TYR A 326 -18.78 7.07 -14.52
C TYR A 326 -19.09 6.13 -13.36
N LYS A 327 -20.32 6.21 -12.84
CA LYS A 327 -20.79 5.25 -11.83
C LYS A 327 -21.01 3.89 -12.48
N ILE A 328 -20.46 2.83 -11.89
CA ILE A 328 -20.57 1.46 -12.41
C ILE A 328 -21.42 0.56 -11.50
N ALA A 329 -21.54 0.87 -10.20
CA ALA A 329 -22.34 0.07 -9.27
C ALA A 329 -22.79 0.90 -8.06
N THR A 330 -23.81 0.42 -7.36
CA THR A 330 -24.31 0.93 -6.09
C THR A 330 -24.56 -0.24 -5.14
N PHE A 331 -24.15 -0.10 -3.88
CA PHE A 331 -24.31 -1.11 -2.83
C PHE A 331 -24.97 -0.48 -1.60
N GLU A 332 -25.70 -1.28 -0.83
CA GLU A 332 -26.24 -0.87 0.47
C GLU A 332 -25.25 -1.23 1.58
N GLY A 333 -25.12 -0.37 2.59
CA GLY A 333 -24.24 -0.59 3.74
C GLY A 333 -22.79 -0.21 3.50
N GLU A 334 -21.87 -1.11 3.85
CA GLU A 334 -20.43 -0.83 3.82
C GLU A 334 -19.84 -0.93 2.42
N THR A 335 -18.66 -0.34 2.25
CA THR A 335 -17.91 -0.43 0.99
C THR A 335 -17.54 -1.90 0.73
N PRO A 336 -17.87 -2.49 -0.44
CA PRO A 336 -17.54 -3.88 -0.72
C PRO A 336 -16.06 -4.05 -1.07
N PHE A 337 -15.53 -5.25 -0.86
CA PHE A 337 -14.20 -5.65 -1.32
C PHE A 337 -14.20 -5.93 -2.82
N ILE A 338 -13.45 -5.13 -3.59
CA ILE A 338 -13.35 -5.27 -5.04
C ILE A 338 -12.03 -5.95 -5.41
N ASN A 339 -12.13 -7.03 -6.18
CA ASN A 339 -11.00 -7.76 -6.75
C ASN A 339 -10.82 -7.39 -8.23
N CYS A 340 -9.69 -7.76 -8.83
CA CYS A 340 -9.40 -7.49 -10.24
C CYS A 340 -8.63 -8.64 -10.89
N ASP A 341 -8.94 -8.94 -12.14
CA ASP A 341 -8.12 -9.78 -13.03
C ASP A 341 -8.14 -9.25 -14.48
N ASP A 342 -7.64 -10.03 -15.44
CA ASP A 342 -7.62 -9.69 -16.87
C ASP A 342 -9.01 -9.52 -17.51
N LYS A 343 -10.08 -10.01 -16.88
CA LYS A 343 -11.47 -9.80 -17.32
C LYS A 343 -12.12 -8.56 -16.70
N GLY A 344 -11.47 -7.94 -15.72
CA GLY A 344 -11.89 -6.69 -15.10
C GLY A 344 -12.09 -6.78 -13.59
N TYR A 345 -12.80 -5.81 -13.02
CA TYR A 345 -13.09 -5.75 -11.60
C TYR A 345 -14.30 -6.60 -11.23
N PHE A 346 -14.23 -7.30 -10.10
CA PHE A 346 -15.28 -8.20 -9.65
C PHE A 346 -15.41 -8.27 -8.13
N LEU A 347 -16.60 -8.63 -7.67
CA LEU A 347 -16.86 -9.00 -6.28
C LEU A 347 -16.78 -10.51 -6.12
N VAL A 348 -16.55 -10.96 -4.88
CA VAL A 348 -16.60 -12.38 -4.53
C VAL A 348 -17.70 -12.59 -3.51
N GLU A 349 -18.68 -13.42 -3.87
CA GLU A 349 -19.66 -13.96 -2.94
C GLU A 349 -19.29 -15.40 -2.58
N THR A 350 -19.48 -15.78 -1.32
CA THR A 350 -19.10 -17.11 -0.82
C THR A 350 -20.31 -17.88 -0.33
N ILE A 351 -20.42 -19.15 -0.76
CA ILE A 351 -21.47 -20.08 -0.34
C ILE A 351 -20.81 -21.36 0.17
N TYR A 352 -21.30 -21.89 1.29
CA TYR A 352 -20.84 -23.15 1.87
C TYR A 352 -21.89 -24.23 1.71
N SER A 353 -21.45 -25.44 1.33
CA SER A 353 -22.31 -26.62 1.26
C SER A 353 -21.65 -27.79 1.99
N ASN A 354 -22.26 -28.19 3.11
CA ASN A 354 -21.74 -29.28 3.93
C ASN A 354 -21.87 -30.63 3.23
N LEU A 355 -20.80 -31.42 3.23
CA LEU A 355 -20.90 -32.84 2.87
C LEU A 355 -21.44 -33.64 4.08
N PRO A 356 -22.52 -34.42 3.91
CA PRO A 356 -23.03 -35.31 4.96
C PRO A 356 -21.95 -36.29 5.41
N ASN A 357 -21.84 -36.53 6.72
CA ASN A 357 -20.92 -37.51 7.32
C ASN A 357 -19.42 -37.33 6.97
N SER A 358 -19.00 -36.12 6.61
CA SER A 358 -17.59 -35.76 6.35
C SER A 358 -17.16 -34.54 7.17
N ASN A 359 -15.86 -34.42 7.46
CA ASN A 359 -15.28 -33.19 8.04
C ASN A 359 -14.99 -32.12 6.98
N LEU A 360 -15.36 -32.38 5.73
CA LEU A 360 -15.21 -31.46 4.62
C LEU A 360 -16.51 -30.73 4.29
N GLN A 361 -16.37 -29.54 3.73
CA GLN A 361 -17.43 -28.76 3.13
C GLN A 361 -16.95 -28.23 1.78
N LYS A 362 -17.90 -27.94 0.90
CA LYS A 362 -17.64 -27.30 -0.37
C LYS A 362 -17.75 -25.79 -0.20
N LEU A 363 -16.67 -25.08 -0.45
CA LEU A 363 -16.63 -23.64 -0.62
C LEU A 363 -16.90 -23.32 -2.09
N ILE A 364 -17.92 -22.51 -2.35
CA ILE A 364 -18.27 -22.02 -3.68
C ILE A 364 -18.01 -20.51 -3.67
N LEU A 365 -17.12 -20.06 -4.56
CA LEU A 365 -16.83 -18.65 -4.78
C LEU A 365 -17.51 -18.23 -6.08
N GLU A 366 -18.44 -17.28 -6.02
CA GLU A 366 -19.03 -16.65 -7.19
C GLU A 366 -18.36 -15.29 -7.43
N LYS A 367 -17.64 -15.17 -8.53
CA LYS A 367 -17.11 -13.89 -9.01
C LYS A 367 -18.18 -13.18 -9.81
N ILE A 368 -18.45 -11.92 -9.46
CA ILE A 368 -19.44 -11.07 -10.13
C ILE A 368 -18.73 -9.86 -10.71
N TYR A 369 -18.56 -9.83 -12.03
CA TYR A 369 -17.85 -8.76 -12.73
C TYR A 369 -18.70 -7.49 -12.80
N LEU A 370 -18.14 -6.36 -12.33
CA LEU A 370 -18.88 -5.12 -12.13
C LEU A 370 -19.34 -4.46 -13.42
N GLU A 371 -18.58 -4.57 -14.51
CA GLU A 371 -18.87 -3.84 -15.75
C GLU A 371 -19.93 -4.52 -16.63
N ASN A 372 -19.99 -5.85 -16.63
CA ASN A 372 -20.84 -6.62 -17.53
C ASN A 372 -21.82 -7.55 -16.80
N GLY A 373 -21.75 -7.64 -15.47
CA GLY A 373 -22.59 -8.53 -14.66
C GLY A 373 -22.30 -10.02 -14.87
N GLN A 374 -21.23 -10.38 -15.59
CA GLN A 374 -20.86 -11.76 -15.83
C GLN A 374 -20.57 -12.44 -14.49
N ARG A 375 -21.08 -13.67 -14.33
CA ARG A 375 -20.84 -14.49 -13.15
C ARG A 375 -20.00 -15.71 -13.50
N THR A 376 -19.01 -16.01 -12.69
CA THR A 376 -18.23 -17.26 -12.80
C THR A 376 -18.11 -17.91 -11.44
N LYS A 377 -18.27 -19.23 -11.39
CA LYS A 377 -18.22 -20.01 -10.15
C LYS A 377 -16.96 -20.84 -10.08
N GLU A 378 -16.40 -20.90 -8.88
CA GLU A 378 -15.26 -21.72 -8.52
C GLU A 378 -15.61 -22.52 -7.28
N GLU A 379 -15.17 -23.76 -7.24
CA GLU A 379 -15.56 -24.69 -6.19
C GLU A 379 -14.32 -25.36 -5.63
N LEU A 380 -14.24 -25.43 -4.31
CA LEU A 380 -13.12 -25.99 -3.57
C LEU A 380 -13.63 -26.83 -2.40
N MET A 381 -12.97 -27.95 -2.15
CA MET A 381 -13.21 -28.73 -0.94
C MET A 381 -12.28 -28.26 0.18
N ILE A 382 -12.87 -27.85 1.30
CA ILE A 382 -12.15 -27.35 2.49
C ILE A 382 -12.64 -28.08 3.74
N GLU A 383 -11.93 -27.97 4.85
CA GLU A 383 -12.45 -28.47 6.14
C GLU A 383 -13.61 -27.60 6.65
N LYS A 384 -14.48 -28.19 7.49
CA LYS A 384 -15.66 -27.50 8.05
C LYS A 384 -15.33 -26.30 8.94
N ASP A 385 -14.16 -26.30 9.57
CA ASP A 385 -13.71 -25.23 10.45
C ASP A 385 -12.94 -24.12 9.71
N GLU A 386 -12.75 -24.28 8.40
CA GLU A 386 -12.13 -23.25 7.55
C GLU A 386 -13.17 -22.25 7.05
N ILE A 387 -12.81 -20.97 7.13
CA ILE A 387 -13.57 -19.86 6.55
C ILE A 387 -12.77 -19.22 5.42
N PHE A 388 -13.45 -18.80 4.35
CA PHE A 388 -12.86 -18.00 3.30
C PHE A 388 -12.32 -16.69 3.90
N GLU A 389 -11.04 -16.44 3.65
CA GLU A 389 -10.38 -15.19 4.02
C GLU A 389 -10.32 -14.28 2.80
N LYS A 390 -9.74 -14.78 1.70
CA LYS A 390 -9.43 -13.94 0.53
C LYS A 390 -9.19 -14.74 -0.74
N LEU A 391 -9.47 -14.12 -1.87
CA LEU A 391 -9.04 -14.58 -3.18
C LEU A 391 -7.98 -13.61 -3.70
N TYR A 392 -6.82 -14.14 -4.08
CA TYR A 392 -5.78 -13.38 -4.78
C TYR A 392 -5.79 -13.77 -6.25
N SER A 393 -6.08 -12.81 -7.12
CA SER A 393 -6.23 -13.04 -8.56
C SER A 393 -5.26 -12.16 -9.34
N TYR A 394 -4.23 -12.75 -9.95
CA TYR A 394 -3.27 -12.03 -10.80
C TYR A 394 -3.72 -11.98 -12.26
N SER A 395 -4.41 -13.04 -12.69
CA SER A 395 -5.14 -13.16 -13.94
C SER A 395 -6.29 -14.14 -13.75
N SER A 396 -7.19 -14.27 -14.72
CA SER A 396 -8.30 -15.23 -14.66
C SER A 396 -7.84 -16.69 -14.58
N LYS A 397 -6.57 -16.97 -14.91
CA LYS A 397 -5.93 -18.29 -14.79
C LYS A 397 -5.05 -18.41 -13.55
N VAL A 398 -4.36 -17.34 -13.16
CA VAL A 398 -3.44 -17.33 -12.02
C VAL A 398 -4.10 -16.72 -10.80
N SER A 399 -4.58 -17.57 -9.91
CA SER A 399 -5.14 -17.14 -8.64
C SER A 399 -4.98 -18.22 -7.57
N PHE A 400 -5.03 -17.82 -6.31
CA PHE A 400 -5.12 -18.73 -5.18
C PHE A 400 -6.14 -18.24 -4.16
N ILE A 401 -6.71 -19.20 -3.43
CA ILE A 401 -7.72 -18.95 -2.40
C ILE A 401 -7.05 -19.13 -1.05
N VAL A 402 -7.27 -18.20 -0.14
CA VAL A 402 -6.82 -18.28 1.25
C VAL A 402 -8.03 -18.54 2.13
N THR A 403 -7.94 -19.57 2.95
CA THR A 403 -8.88 -19.81 4.04
C THR A 403 -8.16 -19.68 5.37
N LYS A 404 -8.94 -19.45 6.43
CA LYS A 404 -8.47 -19.32 7.80
C LYS A 404 -9.11 -20.42 8.64
N ASN A 405 -8.30 -21.13 9.42
CA ASN A 405 -8.77 -22.03 10.47
C ASN A 405 -8.33 -21.49 11.83
N ALA A 406 -9.23 -20.78 12.51
CA ALA A 406 -8.93 -20.14 13.79
C ALA A 406 -8.60 -21.14 14.91
N LEU A 407 -9.20 -22.33 14.87
CA LEU A 407 -8.98 -23.38 15.88
C LEU A 407 -7.57 -23.98 15.79
N LYS A 408 -7.04 -24.07 14.57
CA LYS A 408 -5.69 -24.59 14.30
C LYS A 408 -4.61 -23.52 14.28
N GLY A 409 -4.98 -22.24 14.29
CA GLY A 409 -4.02 -21.14 14.22
C GLY A 409 -3.30 -21.04 12.86
N GLU A 410 -3.97 -21.47 11.78
CA GLU A 410 -3.36 -21.61 10.45
C GLU A 410 -4.22 -21.01 9.33
N PHE A 411 -3.55 -20.49 8.31
CA PHE A 411 -4.11 -20.23 6.99
C PHE A 411 -3.84 -21.43 6.08
N LYS A 412 -4.76 -21.69 5.15
CA LYS A 412 -4.50 -22.59 4.02
C LYS A 412 -4.60 -21.83 2.71
N VAL A 413 -3.60 -22.05 1.85
CA VAL A 413 -3.48 -21.43 0.53
C VAL A 413 -3.72 -22.51 -0.52
N TYR A 414 -4.85 -22.44 -1.20
CA TYR A 414 -5.27 -23.41 -2.21
C TYR A 414 -4.91 -22.92 -3.61
N PHE A 415 -4.24 -23.78 -4.37
CA PHE A 415 -3.78 -23.51 -5.73
C PHE A 415 -4.73 -24.14 -6.74
N ARG A 416 -4.91 -23.48 -7.89
CA ARG A 416 -5.79 -24.00 -8.94
C ARG A 416 -5.22 -25.18 -9.73
N ASP A 417 -3.89 -25.32 -9.80
CA ASP A 417 -3.24 -26.09 -10.87
C ASP A 417 -2.27 -27.21 -10.42
N ASP A 418 -2.24 -27.61 -9.14
CA ASP A 418 -1.23 -28.60 -8.71
C ASP A 418 -1.76 -29.80 -7.87
N LYS A 419 -1.00 -30.90 -7.94
CA LYS A 419 -1.30 -32.22 -7.31
C LYS A 419 -1.23 -32.21 -5.78
N LYS A 420 -0.75 -31.12 -5.16
CA LYS A 420 -0.92 -30.81 -3.74
C LYS A 420 -2.01 -29.76 -3.59
N SER A 421 -3.07 -30.10 -2.85
CA SER A 421 -4.31 -29.31 -2.80
C SER A 421 -4.15 -27.94 -2.12
N TYR A 422 -3.18 -27.78 -1.22
CA TYR A 422 -2.95 -26.53 -0.49
C TYR A 422 -1.57 -26.49 0.21
N LEU A 423 -1.15 -25.28 0.60
CA LEU A 423 -0.08 -25.00 1.56
C LEU A 423 -0.67 -24.53 2.89
N THR A 424 -0.13 -25.00 4.02
CA THR A 424 -0.49 -24.52 5.37
C THR A 424 0.53 -23.50 5.85
N ILE A 425 0.05 -22.37 6.35
CA ILE A 425 0.85 -21.26 6.91
C ILE A 425 0.36 -20.96 8.32
N LYS A 426 1.24 -20.73 9.29
CA LYS A 426 0.80 -20.34 10.64
C LYS A 426 0.39 -18.88 10.70
N PHE A 427 -0.43 -18.48 11.68
CA PHE A 427 -0.86 -17.08 11.82
C PHE A 427 0.28 -16.07 12.10
N ASP A 428 1.42 -16.53 12.61
CA ASP A 428 2.62 -15.72 12.85
C ASP A 428 3.58 -15.66 11.64
N GLU A 429 3.22 -16.33 10.54
CA GLU A 429 3.96 -16.34 9.28
C GLU A 429 3.20 -15.62 8.16
N GLY A 430 3.93 -14.85 7.36
CA GLY A 430 3.46 -14.31 6.09
C GLY A 430 3.89 -15.20 4.92
N PHE A 431 3.27 -14.97 3.78
CA PHE A 431 3.63 -15.63 2.52
C PHE A 431 3.47 -14.69 1.34
N VAL A 432 4.31 -14.86 0.31
CA VAL A 432 4.26 -14.07 -0.92
C VAL A 432 4.52 -14.98 -2.14
N PRO A 433 3.73 -14.90 -3.23
CA PRO A 433 3.96 -15.70 -4.41
C PRO A 433 5.08 -15.10 -5.25
N VAL A 434 5.87 -15.97 -5.87
CA VAL A 434 6.84 -15.63 -6.91
C VAL A 434 6.20 -15.93 -8.26
N LEU A 435 5.91 -14.88 -9.03
CA LEU A 435 5.23 -15.02 -10.32
C LEU A 435 6.24 -15.11 -11.47
N ASP A 436 6.01 -16.06 -12.38
CA ASP A 436 6.63 -16.04 -13.70
C ASP A 436 5.72 -15.24 -14.63
N ILE A 437 6.01 -13.94 -14.81
CA ILE A 437 5.19 -13.07 -15.67
C ILE A 437 5.16 -13.61 -17.11
N ALA A 438 6.28 -14.13 -17.61
CA ALA A 438 6.39 -14.60 -18.99
C ALA A 438 5.52 -15.83 -19.25
N LYS A 439 5.38 -16.71 -18.26
CA LYS A 439 4.52 -17.90 -18.34
C LYS A 439 3.11 -17.69 -17.81
N ASN A 440 2.88 -16.60 -17.07
CA ASN A 440 1.65 -16.35 -16.31
C ASN A 440 1.34 -17.56 -15.41
N GLU A 441 2.27 -17.87 -14.51
CA GLU A 441 2.19 -18.97 -13.53
C GLU A 441 2.80 -18.53 -12.18
N ILE A 442 2.49 -19.25 -11.10
CA ILE A 442 3.16 -19.10 -9.81
C ILE A 442 4.25 -20.16 -9.72
N ASN A 443 5.52 -19.74 -9.63
CA ASN A 443 6.65 -20.65 -9.53
C ASN A 443 6.87 -21.13 -8.10
N ALA A 444 6.70 -20.23 -7.13
CA ALA A 444 6.97 -20.52 -5.74
C ALA A 444 6.13 -19.68 -4.79
N PHE A 445 6.10 -20.09 -3.53
CA PHE A 445 5.70 -19.25 -2.40
C PHE A 445 6.88 -19.09 -1.45
N ILE A 446 7.18 -17.85 -1.09
CA ILE A 446 8.13 -17.53 -0.04
C ILE A 446 7.36 -17.37 1.26
N ILE A 447 7.65 -18.22 2.24
CA ILE A 447 7.16 -18.12 3.61
C ILE A 447 8.17 -17.31 4.42
N TYR A 448 7.70 -16.34 5.20
CA TYR A 448 8.54 -15.47 6.02
C TYR A 448 7.88 -15.20 7.37
N PRO A 449 8.65 -14.96 8.45
CA PRO A 449 8.08 -14.53 9.73
C PRO A 449 7.54 -13.10 9.62
N TYR A 450 6.36 -12.80 10.17
CA TYR A 450 5.90 -11.41 10.21
C TYR A 450 6.80 -10.54 11.09
N PHE A 451 7.21 -11.08 12.24
CA PHE A 451 7.98 -10.39 13.25
C PHE A 451 9.31 -11.07 13.47
N VAL A 452 10.38 -10.29 13.44
CA VAL A 452 11.72 -10.74 13.77
C VAL A 452 12.33 -9.88 14.86
N LYS A 453 13.21 -10.47 15.65
CA LYS A 453 14.02 -9.80 16.64
C LYS A 453 15.47 -9.92 16.25
N LYS A 454 16.16 -8.78 16.22
CA LYS A 454 17.60 -8.74 15.98
C LYS A 454 18.34 -9.49 17.09
N LEU A 455 19.25 -10.38 16.71
CA LEU A 455 20.17 -10.97 17.66
C LEU A 455 21.15 -9.88 18.12
N THR A 456 21.12 -9.57 19.41
CA THR A 456 22.16 -8.74 20.02
C THR A 456 23.48 -9.51 19.93
N CYS A 457 24.40 -9.04 19.11
CA CYS A 457 25.83 -9.34 19.26
C CYS A 457 26.47 -8.29 20.15
#